data_AF-A0A7Y5S279-F1
#
_entry.id   AF-A0A7Y5S279-F1
#
_cell.length_a   1.000
_cell.length_b   1.000
_cell.length_c   1.000
_cell.angle_alpha   90.00
_cell.angle_beta   90.00
_cell.angle_gamma   90.00
#
_symmetry.space_group_name_H-M   'P 1'
#
loop_
_entity.id
_entity.type
_entity.pdbx_description
1 polymer ?
#
loop_
_entity_poly.entity_id
_entity_poly.type
_entity_poly.pdbx_seq_one_letter_code
_entity_poly.pdbx_strand_id
1 'polypeptide(L)' 'MSNETVPASGWARWLWPLRSRKVQVAVATIVAAWAAQAGLALSEETVLTVVGVGVALILGIAHEDAGRRPAG' A
#
# COMPACT_ATOMS: atom_id res chain seq x y z
N MET A 1 1.23 21.45 -32.59
CA MET A 1 1.20 20.44 -31.51
C MET A 1 0.58 21.08 -30.29
N SER A 2 -0.74 20.97 -30.13
CA SER A 2 -1.46 21.51 -28.98
C SER A 2 -1.31 20.52 -27.82
N ASN A 3 -0.79 21.00 -26.71
CA ASN A 3 -0.60 20.21 -25.49
C ASN A 3 -1.97 20.12 -24.79
N GLU A 4 -2.77 19.09 -25.09
CA GLU A 4 -4.02 18.82 -24.39
C GLU A 4 -3.73 18.44 -22.93
N THR A 5 -3.92 19.39 -22.03
CA THR A 5 -3.90 19.15 -20.59
C THR A 5 -5.19 18.43 -20.21
N VAL A 6 -5.11 17.11 -20.07
CA VAL A 6 -6.21 16.26 -19.59
C VAL A 6 -6.75 16.83 -18.27
N PRO A 7 -8.06 17.13 -18.16
CA PRO A 7 -8.62 17.65 -16.92
C PRO A 7 -8.46 16.59 -15.82
N ALA A 8 -7.78 16.95 -14.73
CA ALA A 8 -7.64 16.09 -13.56
C ALA A 8 -9.04 15.73 -13.04
N SER A 9 -9.47 14.49 -13.27
CA SER A 9 -10.79 14.02 -12.88
C SER A 9 -10.94 14.08 -11.35
N GLY A 10 -12.14 14.41 -10.85
CA GLY A 10 -12.42 14.45 -9.41
C GLY A 10 -12.06 13.16 -8.65
N TRP A 11 -12.02 12.04 -9.38
CA TRP A 11 -11.54 10.73 -8.92
C TRP A 11 -10.07 10.74 -8.47
N ALA A 12 -9.20 11.52 -9.11
CA ALA A 12 -7.78 11.61 -8.75
C ALA A 12 -7.58 12.17 -7.33
N ARG A 13 -8.44 13.11 -6.90
CA ARG A 13 -8.42 13.65 -5.54
C ARG A 13 -8.94 12.65 -4.50
N TRP A 14 -9.88 11.79 -4.88
CA TRP A 14 -10.43 10.78 -3.98
C TRP A 14 -9.52 9.54 -3.86
N LEU A 15 -8.81 9.18 -4.93
CA LEU A 15 -7.82 8.09 -4.98
C LEU A 15 -6.41 8.53 -4.57
N TRP A 16 -6.19 9.81 -4.27
CA TRP A 16 -4.95 10.35 -3.68
C TRP A 16 -4.38 9.48 -2.54
N PRO A 17 -5.18 8.94 -1.59
CA PRO A 17 -4.63 8.10 -0.52
C PRO A 17 -3.95 6.83 -1.04
N LEU A 18 -4.41 6.26 -2.16
CA LEU A 18 -3.81 5.07 -2.79
C LEU A 18 -2.43 5.33 -3.39
N ARG A 19 -2.04 6.60 -3.56
CA ARG A 19 -0.68 6.99 -3.97
C ARG A 19 0.34 6.90 -2.83
N SER A 20 -0.12 6.77 -1.58
CA SER A 20 0.77 6.61 -0.44
C SER A 20 1.42 5.22 -0.45
N ARG A 21 2.74 5.17 -0.33
CA ARG A 21 3.50 3.90 -0.27
C ARG A 21 3.00 2.96 0.83
N LYS A 22 2.56 3.52 1.96
CA LYS A 22 1.98 2.75 3.09
C LYS A 22 0.71 2.01 2.68
N VAL A 23 -0.15 2.68 1.91
CA VAL A 23 -1.42 2.13 1.45
C VAL A 23 -1.19 1.07 0.39
N GLN A 24 -0.23 1.28 -0.51
CA GLN A 24 0.15 0.27 -1.51
C GLN A 24 0.68 -1.02 -0.86
N VAL A 25 1.53 -0.90 0.15
CA VAL A 25 2.05 -2.06 0.90
C VAL A 25 0.95 -2.77 1.67
N ALA A 26 0.01 -2.03 2.28
CA ALA A 26 -1.15 -2.62 2.94
C ALA A 26 -2.02 -3.44 1.98
N VAL A 27 -2.35 -2.88 0.81
CA VAL A 27 -3.12 -3.58 -0.22
C VAL A 27 -2.38 -4.81 -0.72
N ALA A 28 -1.07 -4.70 -1.01
CA ALA A 28 -0.25 -5.83 -1.45
C ALA A 28 -0.22 -6.96 -0.40
N THR A 29 -0.13 -6.61 0.88
CA THR A 29 -0.16 -7.58 2.00
C THR A 29 -1.48 -8.32 2.03
N ILE A 30 -2.61 -7.60 1.95
CA ILE A 30 -3.94 -8.21 1.98
C ILE A 30 -4.13 -9.14 0.77
N VAL A 31 -3.72 -8.72 -0.42
CA VAL A 31 -3.80 -9.54 -1.64
C VAL A 31 -2.94 -10.80 -1.52
N ALA A 32 -1.72 -10.68 -0.99
CA ALA A 32 -0.83 -11.82 -0.79
C ALA A 32 -1.40 -12.81 0.24
N ALA A 33 -1.92 -12.31 1.36
CA ALA A 33 -2.54 -13.13 2.40
C ALA A 33 -3.80 -13.85 1.87
N TRP A 34 -4.64 -13.14 1.12
CA TRP A 34 -5.82 -13.72 0.50
C TRP A 34 -5.46 -14.78 -0.56
N ALA A 35 -4.47 -14.52 -1.42
CA ALA A 35 -4.00 -15.51 -2.40
C ALA A 35 -3.41 -16.76 -1.73
N ALA A 36 -2.65 -16.58 -0.65
CA ALA A 36 -2.12 -17.65 0.17
C ALA A 36 -3.24 -18.53 0.76
N GLN A 37 -4.31 -17.93 1.27
CA GLN A 37 -5.42 -18.64 1.91
C GLN A 37 -6.39 -19.26 0.90
N ALA A 38 -6.81 -18.51 -0.12
CA ALA A 38 -7.88 -18.91 -1.05
C ALA A 38 -7.38 -19.63 -2.32
N GLY A 39 -6.14 -19.37 -2.75
CA GLY A 39 -5.58 -19.94 -3.98
C GLY A 39 -4.58 -21.08 -3.77
N LEU A 40 -3.83 -21.04 -2.67
CA LEU A 40 -2.76 -22.00 -2.38
C LEU A 40 -3.04 -22.89 -1.15
N ALA A 41 -4.16 -22.68 -0.46
CA ALA A 41 -4.56 -23.41 0.75
C ALA A 41 -3.44 -23.54 1.80
N LEU A 42 -2.63 -22.48 1.95
CA LEU A 42 -1.51 -22.46 2.88
C LEU A 42 -2.02 -22.45 4.33
N SER A 43 -1.15 -22.89 5.25
CA SER A 43 -1.47 -22.95 6.67
C SER A 43 -1.82 -21.56 7.24
N GLU A 44 -2.66 -21.54 8.28
CA GLU A 44 -3.01 -20.32 9.02
C GLU A 44 -1.76 -19.59 9.53
N GLU A 45 -0.76 -20.35 10.01
CA GLU A 45 0.55 -19.81 10.39
C GLU A 45 1.23 -19.04 9.26
N THR A 46 1.14 -19.52 8.02
CA THR A 46 1.72 -18.85 6.85
C THR A 46 0.97 -17.54 6.55
N VAL A 47 -0.37 -17.57 6.61
CA VAL A 47 -1.21 -16.39 6.40
C VAL A 47 -0.92 -15.33 7.46
N LEU A 48 -0.86 -15.72 8.73
CA LEU A 48 -0.53 -14.83 9.85
C LEU A 48 0.88 -14.27 9.72
N THR A 49 1.84 -15.07 9.24
CA THR A 49 3.20 -14.60 8.95
C THR A 49 3.20 -13.50 7.89
N VAL A 50 2.49 -13.70 6.78
CA VAL A 50 2.36 -12.68 5.71
C VAL A 50 1.75 -11.40 6.25
N VAL A 51 0.68 -11.50 7.02
CA VAL A 51 0.02 -10.34 7.66
C VAL A 51 0.98 -9.64 8.62
N GLY A 52 1.66 -10.38 9.49
CA GLY A 52 2.61 -9.84 10.47
C GLY A 52 3.77 -9.10 9.82
N VAL A 53 4.39 -9.70 8.79
CA VAL A 53 5.46 -9.07 8.01
C VAL A 53 4.95 -7.80 7.32
N GLY A 54 3.76 -7.84 6.71
CA GLY A 54 3.18 -6.67 6.07
C GLY A 54 2.90 -5.52 7.04
N VAL A 55 2.36 -5.80 8.22
CA VAL A 55 2.17 -4.79 9.28
C VAL A 55 3.51 -4.18 9.70
N ALA A 56 4.55 -4.99 9.90
CA ALA A 56 5.88 -4.51 10.26
C ALA A 56 6.47 -3.57 9.19
N LEU A 57 6.31 -3.90 7.90
CA LEU A 57 6.75 -3.05 6.79
C LEU A 57 6.00 -1.71 6.76
N ILE A 58 4.67 -1.72 6.91
CA ILE A 58 3.86 -0.50 6.94
C ILE A 58 4.28 0.40 8.10
N LEU A 59 4.48 -0.18 9.29
CA LEU A 59 4.91 0.54 10.47
C LEU A 59 6.32 1.13 10.30
N GLY A 60 7.25 0.36 9.74
CA GLY A 60 8.61 0.83 9.42
C GLY A 60 8.60 2.03 8.46
N ILE A 61 7.82 1.96 7.37
CA ILE A 61 7.64 3.08 6.44
C ILE A 61 6.97 4.27 7.16
N ALA A 62 6.00 4.02 8.03
CA ALA A 62 5.37 5.07 8.80
C ALA A 62 6.35 5.80 9.74
N HIS A 63 7.25 5.05 10.37
CA HIS A 63 8.31 5.59 11.21
C HIS A 63 9.35 6.36 10.41
N GLU A 64 9.81 5.83 9.27
CA GLU A 64 10.73 6.53 8.35
C GLU A 64 10.13 7.86 7.86
N ASP A 65 8.86 7.84 7.44
CA ASP A 65 8.16 9.02 6.95
C ASP A 65 7.94 10.09 8.02
N ALA A 66 7.81 9.70 9.30
CA ALA A 66 7.70 10.64 10.41
C ALA A 66 9.04 11.36 10.69
N GLY A 67 10.18 10.74 10.37
CA GLY A 67 11.51 11.33 10.49
C GLY A 67 11.87 12.29 9.35
N ARG A 68 11.23 12.17 8.18
CA ARG A 68 11.37 13.09 7.05
C ARG A 68 10.51 14.34 7.27
N ARG A 69 10.97 15.28 8.10
CA ARG A 69 10.50 16.67 7.98
C ARG A 69 11.03 17.24 6.66
N PRO A 70 10.19 17.90 5.84
CA PRO A 70 10.71 18.66 4.71
C PRO A 70 11.63 19.74 5.29
N ALA A 71 12.90 19.74 4.85
CA ALA A 71 13.78 20.86 5.11
C ALA A 71 13.13 22.08 4.46
N GLY A 72 12.55 22.94 5.29
CA GLY A 72 12.13 24.29 4.91
C GLY A 72 13.34 25.19 4.75
#